data_AF-A0A7C5M5G7-F1
#
_entry.id   AF-A0A7C5M5G7-F1
#
_cell.length_a   1.000
_cell.length_b   1.000
_cell.length_c   1.000
_cell.angle_alpha   90.00
_cell.angle_beta   90.00
_cell.angle_gamma   90.00
#
_symmetry.space_group_name_H-M   'P 1'
#
loop_
_entity.id
_entity.type
_entity.pdbx_description
1 polymer ?
#
loop_
_entity_poly.entity_id
_entity_poly.type
_entity_poly.pdbx_seq_one_letter_code
_entity_poly.pdbx_strand_id
1 'polypeptide(L)'
;MREIEQRTLSELGLEGSLSAVYDGQWRAGRAGTVDVVNPATGEVLASVGLGDRADYDACVERACDAFRQWRITPPPARGELIRRLGNELRKHKKSLGMLVTLEAGKIVSEGQGEVQEMIDMCDFGVGLSRQLYGLTIASERPHHRLFEQWHPLGPVGIITSFNFPVAVWAWNSAVATVCGDPTLWKPSPRTPLTAIAVMRICEPILREFELPGLMTLCLAEGIEPGGWMADDSRLPLISATGSCRMGKALAPRVASRLGRSLLELGGNNAAIVTESADME
;
A
#
# COMPACT_ATOMS: atom_id res chain seq x y z
N MET A 1 27.15 -10.51 7.36
CA MET A 1 25.75 -10.64 6.93
C MET A 1 24.81 -10.54 8.12
N ARG A 2 24.83 -11.48 9.07
CA ARG A 2 23.96 -11.46 10.26
C ARG A 2 23.94 -10.15 11.06
N GLU A 3 25.09 -9.48 11.22
CA GLU A 3 25.16 -8.17 11.89
C GLU A 3 24.36 -7.09 11.14
N ILE A 4 24.42 -7.08 9.80
CA ILE A 4 23.66 -6.14 8.96
C ILE A 4 22.17 -6.44 9.07
N GLU A 5 21.78 -7.72 9.06
CA GLU A 5 20.39 -8.15 9.23
C GLU A 5 19.83 -7.70 10.58
N GLN A 6 20.50 -8.04 11.68
CA GLN A 6 20.08 -7.67 13.03
C GLN A 6 19.97 -6.16 13.19
N ARG A 7 20.98 -5.41 12.72
CA ARG A 7 20.97 -3.95 12.76
C ARG A 7 19.79 -3.38 11.97
N THR A 8 19.54 -3.89 10.75
CA THR A 8 18.44 -3.40 9.90
C THR A 8 17.08 -3.66 10.54
N LEU A 9 16.89 -4.85 11.11
CA LEU A 9 15.65 -5.19 11.83
C LEU A 9 15.46 -4.29 13.05
N SER A 10 16.51 -4.10 13.87
CA SER A 10 16.48 -3.26 15.06
C SER A 10 16.14 -1.79 14.75
N GLU A 11 16.80 -1.20 13.74
CA GLU A 11 16.54 0.18 13.30
C GLU A 11 15.10 0.43 12.82
N LEU A 12 14.39 -0.63 12.38
CA LEU A 12 12.99 -0.59 11.95
C LEU A 12 12.03 -1.14 13.01
N GLY A 13 12.53 -1.45 14.21
CA GLY A 13 11.77 -2.01 15.33
C GLY A 13 11.29 -3.44 15.10
N LEU A 14 11.80 -4.16 14.10
CA LEU A 14 11.37 -5.51 13.73
C LEU A 14 11.98 -6.59 14.64
N GLU A 15 11.87 -6.41 15.95
CA GLU A 15 12.34 -7.32 16.98
C GLU A 15 11.17 -7.95 17.74
N GLY A 16 11.40 -9.12 18.34
CA GLY A 16 10.42 -9.81 19.17
C GLY A 16 9.29 -10.47 18.35
N SER A 17 8.09 -10.49 18.93
CA SER A 17 6.91 -11.09 18.28
C SER A 17 6.34 -10.13 17.24
N LEU A 18 6.48 -10.49 15.97
CA LEU A 18 5.98 -9.72 14.83
C LEU A 18 4.60 -10.22 14.42
N SER A 19 3.74 -9.29 14.00
CA SER A 19 2.44 -9.59 13.45
C SER A 19 2.20 -8.78 12.19
N ALA A 20 1.57 -9.38 11.19
CA ALA A 20 1.16 -8.72 9.96
C ALA A 20 -0.31 -8.22 10.00
N VAL A 21 -0.77 -7.82 11.19
CA VAL A 21 -2.11 -7.26 11.42
C VAL A 21 -2.02 -5.93 12.16
N TYR A 22 -2.51 -4.87 11.52
CA TYR A 22 -2.65 -3.54 12.07
C TYR A 22 -4.00 -2.94 11.65
N ASP A 23 -4.89 -2.74 12.61
CA ASP A 23 -6.22 -2.13 12.41
C ASP A 23 -6.30 -0.69 12.94
N GLY A 24 -5.14 -0.04 13.11
CA GLY A 24 -4.95 1.13 13.96
C GLY A 24 -4.31 0.80 15.31
N GLN A 25 -4.26 -0.48 15.65
CA GLN A 25 -3.40 -1.05 16.68
C GLN A 25 -2.80 -2.34 16.17
N TRP A 26 -1.58 -2.68 16.61
CA TRP A 26 -1.00 -3.99 16.34
C TRP A 26 -1.82 -5.06 17.03
N ARG A 27 -2.30 -6.05 16.25
CA ARG A 27 -2.98 -7.24 16.77
C ARG A 27 -2.02 -8.41 16.71
N ALA A 28 -2.00 -9.26 17.73
CA ALA A 28 -1.25 -10.51 17.64
C ALA A 28 -1.89 -11.41 16.58
N GLY A 29 -1.11 -11.86 15.59
CA GLY A 29 -1.57 -12.83 14.60
C GLY A 29 -1.86 -14.18 15.25
N ARG A 30 -3.01 -14.76 14.93
CA ARG A 30 -3.52 -16.00 15.56
C ARG A 30 -3.66 -17.16 14.59
N ALA A 31 -3.45 -16.94 13.30
CA ALA A 31 -3.64 -17.92 12.24
C ALA A 31 -2.31 -18.54 11.79
N GLY A 32 -1.46 -18.90 12.74
CA GLY A 32 -0.13 -19.43 12.46
C GLY A 32 0.90 -18.33 12.13
N THR A 33 2.04 -18.76 11.59
CA THR A 33 3.18 -17.90 11.30
C THR A 33 3.73 -18.17 9.91
N VAL A 34 4.41 -17.18 9.34
CA VAL A 34 5.23 -17.33 8.14
C VAL A 34 6.68 -16.98 8.46
N ASP A 35 7.60 -17.87 8.10
CA ASP A 35 9.03 -17.60 8.19
C ASP A 35 9.48 -16.79 6.98
N VAL A 36 10.17 -15.70 7.25
CA VAL A 36 10.69 -14.80 6.24
C VAL A 36 12.15 -15.15 6.02
N VAL A 37 12.47 -15.59 4.81
CA VAL A 37 13.79 -16.12 4.46
C VAL A 37 14.55 -15.10 3.63
N ASN A 38 15.81 -14.83 3.99
CA ASN A 38 16.70 -14.05 3.14
C ASN A 38 17.05 -14.87 1.89
N PRO A 39 16.66 -14.42 0.68
CA PRO A 39 16.88 -15.19 -0.55
C PRO A 39 18.36 -15.33 -0.93
N ALA A 40 19.26 -14.48 -0.39
CA ALA A 40 20.69 -14.55 -0.66
C ALA A 40 21.41 -15.60 0.20
N THR A 41 20.90 -15.92 1.39
CA THR A 41 21.54 -16.85 2.34
C THR A 41 20.74 -18.12 2.59
N GLY A 42 19.43 -18.10 2.35
CA GLY A 42 18.50 -19.16 2.75
C GLY A 42 18.22 -19.21 4.26
N GLU A 43 18.77 -18.28 5.05
CA GLU A 43 18.53 -18.20 6.49
C GLU A 43 17.22 -17.44 6.79
N VAL A 44 16.55 -17.82 7.89
CA VAL A 44 15.35 -17.12 8.37
C VAL A 44 15.75 -15.78 9.01
N LEU A 45 15.18 -14.68 8.51
CA LEU A 45 15.31 -13.34 9.07
C LEU A 45 14.46 -13.17 10.33
N ALA A 46 13.19 -13.55 10.25
CA ALA A 46 12.22 -13.49 11.34
C ALA A 46 10.98 -14.35 11.03
N SER A 47 10.16 -14.62 12.05
CA SER A 47 8.85 -15.26 11.91
C SER A 47 7.74 -14.26 12.21
N VAL A 48 6.71 -14.23 11.37
CA VAL A 48 5.62 -13.24 11.43
C VAL A 48 4.28 -13.93 11.66
N GLY A 49 3.56 -13.52 12.70
CA GLY A 49 2.20 -13.97 12.97
C GLY A 49 1.21 -13.49 11.91
N LEU A 50 0.39 -14.41 11.42
CA LEU A 50 -0.62 -14.17 10.40
C LEU A 50 -1.98 -13.89 11.06
N GLY A 51 -2.75 -12.99 10.44
CA GLY A 51 -4.13 -12.75 10.82
C GLY A 51 -5.09 -13.79 10.27
N ASP A 52 -6.34 -13.73 10.73
CA ASP A 52 -7.44 -14.52 10.20
C ASP A 52 -8.52 -13.64 9.52
N ARG A 53 -9.70 -14.24 9.29
CA ARG A 53 -10.85 -13.53 8.73
C ARG A 53 -11.40 -12.45 9.67
N ALA A 54 -11.40 -12.68 10.97
CA ALA A 54 -11.89 -11.71 11.95
C ALA A 54 -10.95 -10.50 12.04
N ASP A 55 -9.64 -10.73 11.96
CA ASP A 55 -8.65 -9.66 11.85
C ASP A 55 -8.85 -8.81 10.59
N TYR A 56 -9.11 -9.46 9.45
CA TYR A 56 -9.47 -8.76 8.20
C TYR A 56 -10.71 -7.89 8.37
N ASP A 57 -11.80 -8.44 8.92
CA ASP A 57 -13.06 -7.72 9.11
C ASP A 57 -12.87 -6.52 10.05
N ALA A 58 -12.07 -6.67 11.12
CA ALA A 58 -11.71 -5.57 12.02
C ALA A 58 -10.90 -4.47 11.31
N CYS A 59 -9.94 -4.82 10.45
CA CYS A 59 -9.21 -3.83 9.65
C CYS A 59 -10.14 -3.06 8.70
N VAL A 60 -11.07 -3.75 8.04
CA VAL A 60 -12.07 -3.09 7.16
C VAL A 60 -12.96 -2.14 7.95
N GLU A 61 -13.48 -2.58 9.11
CA GLU A 61 -14.32 -1.75 9.97
C GLU A 61 -13.61 -0.48 10.42
N ARG A 62 -12.34 -0.59 10.81
CA ARG A 62 -11.50 0.55 11.21
C ARG A 62 -11.23 1.51 10.06
N ALA A 63 -11.01 1.00 8.85
CA ALA A 63 -10.91 1.82 7.66
C ALA A 63 -12.24 2.54 7.35
N CYS A 64 -13.39 1.86 7.47
CA CYS A 64 -14.70 2.48 7.31
C CYS A 64 -14.98 3.57 8.36
N ASP A 65 -14.57 3.36 9.61
CA ASP A 65 -14.69 4.37 10.67
C ASP A 65 -13.84 5.61 10.36
N ALA A 66 -12.57 5.41 9.99
CA ALA A 66 -11.67 6.47 9.59
C ALA A 66 -12.21 7.24 8.37
N PHE A 67 -12.85 6.56 7.42
CA PHE A 67 -13.43 7.18 6.23
C PHE A 67 -14.46 8.27 6.57
N ARG A 68 -15.31 8.04 7.58
CA ARG A 68 -16.37 8.99 7.97
C ARG A 68 -15.80 10.35 8.37
N GLN A 69 -14.64 10.34 9.03
CA GLN A 69 -13.92 11.54 9.45
C GLN A 69 -13.03 12.08 8.30
N TRP A 70 -12.29 11.21 7.63
CA TRP A 70 -11.29 11.61 6.64
C TRP A 70 -11.88 12.21 5.36
N ARG A 71 -13.05 11.74 4.92
CA ARG A 71 -13.70 12.22 3.70
C ARG A 71 -14.09 13.70 3.73
N ILE A 72 -14.28 14.27 4.92
CA ILE A 72 -14.61 15.70 5.11
C ILE A 72 -13.37 16.55 5.41
N THR A 73 -12.20 15.93 5.61
CA THR A 73 -10.93 16.66 5.75
C THR A 73 -10.59 17.35 4.43
N PRO A 74 -10.31 18.67 4.43
CA PRO A 74 -9.95 19.39 3.21
C PRO A 74 -8.74 18.76 2.51
N PRO A 75 -8.76 18.59 1.17
CA PRO A 75 -7.69 17.92 0.45
C PRO A 75 -6.27 18.42 0.78
N PRO A 76 -5.98 19.74 0.91
CA PRO A 76 -4.64 20.18 1.29
C PRO A 76 -4.17 19.71 2.67
N ALA A 77 -5.09 19.53 3.63
CA ALA A 77 -4.76 18.97 4.95
C ALA A 77 -4.50 17.46 4.87
N ARG A 78 -5.15 16.75 3.94
CA ARG A 78 -4.81 15.36 3.61
C ARG A 78 -3.40 15.25 3.01
N GLY A 79 -3.03 16.22 2.17
CA GLY A 79 -1.67 16.36 1.66
C GLY A 79 -0.61 16.54 2.75
N GLU A 80 -0.92 17.24 3.84
CA GLU A 80 0.02 17.42 4.97
C GLU A 80 0.38 16.09 5.64
N LEU A 81 -0.57 15.17 5.82
CA LEU A 81 -0.29 13.82 6.33
C LEU A 81 0.72 13.10 5.43
N ILE A 82 0.49 13.12 4.12
CA ILE A 82 1.38 12.50 3.15
C ILE A 82 2.75 13.18 3.08
N ARG A 83 2.82 14.50 3.23
CA ARG A 83 4.11 15.23 3.35
C ARG A 83 4.92 14.72 4.54
N ARG A 84 4.26 14.52 5.68
CA ARG A 84 4.91 14.00 6.89
C ARG A 84 5.39 12.57 6.70
N LEU A 85 4.61 11.73 6.04
CA LEU A 85 5.04 10.38 5.65
C LEU A 85 6.29 10.41 4.78
N GLY A 86 6.32 11.26 3.74
CA GLY A 86 7.51 11.42 2.89
C GLY A 86 8.76 11.84 3.69
N ASN A 87 8.61 12.73 4.66
CA ASN A 87 9.72 13.12 5.54
C ASN A 87 10.20 11.99 6.45
N GLU A 88 9.29 11.18 6.97
CA GLU A 88 9.67 10.04 7.82
C GLU A 88 10.38 8.96 6.99
N LEU A 89 9.86 8.67 5.79
CA LEU A 89 10.51 7.76 4.84
C LEU A 89 11.93 8.22 4.47
N ARG A 90 12.18 9.53 4.32
CA ARG A 90 13.54 10.07 4.08
C ARG A 90 14.52 9.70 5.19
N LYS A 91 14.09 9.75 6.46
CA LYS A 91 14.94 9.37 7.61
C LYS A 91 15.28 7.89 7.58
N HIS A 92 14.32 7.05 7.18
CA HIS A 92 14.46 5.59 7.16
C HIS A 92 14.91 5.02 5.81
N LYS A 93 15.18 5.84 4.79
CA LYS A 93 15.47 5.40 3.41
C LYS A 93 16.52 4.30 3.33
N LYS A 94 17.63 4.46 4.05
CA LYS A 94 18.74 3.51 4.03
C LYS A 94 18.35 2.16 4.66
N SER A 95 17.76 2.19 5.85
CA SER A 95 17.39 0.99 6.59
C SER A 95 16.23 0.25 5.93
N LEU A 96 15.19 0.97 5.49
CA LEU A 96 14.08 0.37 4.73
C LEU A 96 14.54 -0.19 3.39
N GLY A 97 15.40 0.54 2.66
CA GLY A 97 15.96 0.06 1.40
C GLY A 97 16.84 -1.19 1.58
N MET A 98 17.61 -1.26 2.67
CA MET A 98 18.34 -2.48 3.05
C MET A 98 17.38 -3.62 3.36
N LEU A 99 16.28 -3.38 4.09
CA LEU A 99 15.28 -4.41 4.35
C LEU A 99 14.65 -4.95 3.06
N VAL A 100 14.37 -4.09 2.07
CA VAL A 100 13.91 -4.54 0.74
C VAL A 100 14.94 -5.48 0.10
N THR A 101 16.23 -5.16 0.19
CA THR A 101 17.30 -6.06 -0.30
C THR A 101 17.30 -7.41 0.45
N LEU A 102 17.25 -7.38 1.77
CA LEU A 102 17.32 -8.57 2.60
C LEU A 102 16.11 -9.49 2.40
N GLU A 103 14.92 -8.93 2.16
CA GLU A 103 13.68 -9.69 2.08
C GLU A 103 13.29 -10.05 0.63
N ALA A 104 13.37 -9.08 -0.30
CA ALA A 104 12.97 -9.28 -1.69
C ALA A 104 14.13 -9.70 -2.62
N GLY A 105 15.38 -9.54 -2.17
CA GLY A 105 16.57 -10.02 -2.89
C GLY A 105 17.11 -9.10 -3.98
N LYS A 106 16.58 -7.89 -4.14
CA LYS A 106 17.11 -6.89 -5.08
C LYS A 106 18.36 -6.20 -4.55
N ILE A 107 19.21 -5.67 -5.42
CA ILE A 107 20.44 -4.97 -5.02
C ILE A 107 20.12 -3.72 -4.19
N VAL A 108 21.05 -3.30 -3.32
CA VAL A 108 20.84 -2.20 -2.36
C VAL A 108 20.45 -0.87 -3.02
N SER A 109 21.01 -0.56 -4.18
CA SER A 109 20.66 0.64 -4.93
C SER A 109 19.20 0.63 -5.39
N GLU A 110 18.69 -0.53 -5.85
CA GLU A 110 17.28 -0.68 -6.22
C GLU A 110 16.37 -0.67 -5.00
N GLY A 111 16.76 -1.27 -3.87
CA GLY A 111 16.01 -1.19 -2.62
C GLY A 111 15.87 0.25 -2.12
N GLN A 112 16.95 1.03 -2.15
CA GLN A 112 16.90 2.46 -1.83
C GLN A 112 16.19 3.30 -2.89
N GLY A 113 16.28 2.91 -4.16
CA GLY A 113 15.54 3.52 -5.26
C GLY A 113 14.03 3.35 -5.08
N GLU A 114 13.58 2.15 -4.71
CA GLU A 114 12.17 1.89 -4.44
C GLU A 114 11.64 2.75 -3.28
N VAL A 115 12.41 2.91 -2.20
CA VAL A 115 12.02 3.82 -1.11
C VAL A 115 12.04 5.28 -1.56
N GLN A 116 12.93 5.65 -2.50
CA GLN A 116 12.90 6.98 -3.11
C GLN A 116 11.61 7.21 -3.89
N GLU A 117 11.12 6.22 -4.64
CA GLU A 117 9.84 6.32 -5.34
C GLU A 117 8.68 6.56 -4.36
N MET A 118 8.69 5.93 -3.18
CA MET A 118 7.69 6.22 -2.14
C MET A 118 7.73 7.68 -1.68
N ILE A 119 8.94 8.22 -1.49
CA ILE A 119 9.18 9.60 -1.05
C ILE A 119 8.68 10.58 -2.13
N ASP A 120 9.04 10.34 -3.38
CA ASP A 120 8.69 11.20 -4.51
C ASP A 120 7.17 11.19 -4.74
N MET A 121 6.52 10.05 -4.50
CA MET A 121 5.06 9.95 -4.55
C MET A 121 4.35 10.67 -3.42
N CYS A 122 4.99 10.75 -2.25
CA CYS A 122 4.47 11.60 -1.19
C CYS A 122 4.51 13.08 -1.62
N ASP A 123 5.62 13.55 -2.18
CA ASP A 123 5.74 14.93 -2.66
C ASP A 123 4.75 15.23 -3.80
N PHE A 124 4.61 14.30 -4.75
CA PHE A 124 3.59 14.38 -5.80
C PHE A 124 2.18 14.47 -5.20
N GLY A 125 1.86 13.62 -4.21
CA GLY A 125 0.60 13.63 -3.49
C GLY A 125 0.30 14.98 -2.82
N VAL A 126 1.32 15.65 -2.28
CA VAL A 126 1.17 17.02 -1.73
C VAL A 126 0.74 18.01 -2.79
N GLY A 127 1.37 17.99 -3.97
CA GLY A 127 0.96 18.81 -5.11
C GLY A 127 -0.46 18.50 -5.56
N LEU A 128 -0.75 17.22 -5.76
CA LEU A 128 -2.07 16.72 -6.19
C LEU A 128 -3.19 17.13 -5.24
N SER A 129 -2.91 17.20 -3.93
CA SER A 129 -3.89 17.60 -2.91
C SER A 129 -4.46 19.01 -3.11
N ARG A 130 -3.80 19.85 -3.91
CA ARG A 130 -4.26 21.21 -4.27
C ARG A 130 -4.87 21.26 -5.67
N GLN A 131 -4.96 20.14 -6.37
CA GLN A 131 -5.36 20.01 -7.76
C GLN A 131 -6.55 19.06 -7.97
N LEU A 132 -7.24 18.66 -6.90
CA LEU A 132 -8.49 17.88 -6.97
C LEU A 132 -9.68 18.76 -7.39
N TYR A 133 -9.57 19.45 -8.52
CA TYR A 133 -10.63 20.29 -9.10
C TYR A 133 -11.47 19.53 -10.13
N GLY A 134 -12.70 20.00 -10.34
CA GLY A 134 -13.56 19.60 -11.45
C GLY A 134 -13.76 20.74 -12.44
N LEU A 135 -14.47 20.46 -13.53
CA LEU A 135 -14.79 21.45 -14.55
C LEU A 135 -16.07 22.23 -14.20
N THR A 136 -16.10 23.53 -14.54
CA THR A 136 -17.34 24.31 -14.61
C THR A 136 -17.70 24.49 -16.07
N ILE A 137 -18.94 24.13 -16.44
CA ILE A 137 -19.39 24.03 -17.83
C ILE A 137 -20.62 24.92 -18.02
N ALA A 138 -20.72 25.59 -19.17
CA ALA A 138 -21.92 26.36 -19.51
C ALA A 138 -23.11 25.40 -19.71
N SER A 139 -24.21 25.64 -18.99
CA SER A 139 -25.44 24.88 -19.19
C SER A 139 -26.18 25.40 -20.42
N GLU A 140 -26.75 24.49 -21.21
CA GLU A 140 -27.71 24.84 -22.28
C GLU A 140 -29.06 25.33 -21.72
N ARG A 141 -29.33 25.11 -20.42
CA ARG A 141 -30.61 25.42 -19.77
C ARG A 141 -30.54 26.77 -19.06
N PRO A 142 -31.52 27.68 -19.26
CA PRO A 142 -31.58 28.94 -18.53
C PRO A 142 -31.58 28.73 -17.01
N HIS A 143 -30.86 29.57 -16.27
CA HIS A 143 -30.76 29.55 -14.80
C HIS A 143 -30.22 28.24 -14.20
N HIS A 144 -29.43 27.46 -14.95
CA HIS A 144 -28.78 26.24 -14.44
C HIS A 144 -27.27 26.39 -14.41
N ARG A 145 -26.64 25.81 -13.38
CA ARG A 145 -25.19 25.64 -13.28
C ARG A 145 -24.83 24.18 -13.51
N LEU A 146 -23.87 23.94 -14.40
CA LEU A 146 -23.31 22.62 -14.66
C LEU A 146 -21.84 22.61 -14.20
N PHE A 147 -21.48 21.61 -13.39
CA PHE A 147 -20.12 21.42 -12.93
C PHE A 147 -19.87 19.97 -12.56
N GLU A 148 -18.62 19.56 -12.64
CA GLU A 148 -18.13 18.24 -12.26
C GLU A 148 -17.58 18.26 -10.84
N GLN A 149 -17.83 17.20 -10.08
CA GLN A 149 -17.31 17.02 -8.73
C GLN A 149 -16.69 15.64 -8.59
N TRP A 150 -15.56 15.60 -7.89
CA TRP A 150 -14.88 14.37 -7.50
C TRP A 150 -15.02 14.20 -5.99
N HIS A 151 -15.51 13.03 -5.59
CA HIS A 151 -15.64 12.65 -4.19
C HIS A 151 -14.85 11.37 -3.92
N PRO A 152 -14.33 11.20 -2.68
CA PRO A 152 -13.72 9.94 -2.25
C PRO A 152 -14.64 8.75 -2.51
N LEU A 153 -14.07 7.61 -2.90
CA LEU A 153 -14.83 6.37 -3.14
C LEU A 153 -15.26 5.70 -1.84
N GLY A 154 -14.38 5.70 -0.83
CA GLY A 154 -14.42 4.82 0.34
C GLY A 154 -13.11 4.03 0.48
N PRO A 155 -12.99 3.14 1.48
CA PRO A 155 -11.76 2.40 1.72
C PRO A 155 -11.25 1.62 0.48
N VAL A 156 -9.98 1.79 0.15
CA VAL A 156 -9.33 1.14 -1.00
C VAL A 156 -8.57 -0.10 -0.53
N GLY A 157 -8.90 -1.26 -1.09
CA GLY A 157 -8.11 -2.46 -0.91
C GLY A 157 -6.89 -2.45 -1.82
N ILE A 158 -5.70 -2.67 -1.27
CA ILE A 158 -4.43 -2.68 -2.00
C ILE A 158 -3.78 -4.06 -1.82
N ILE A 159 -3.62 -4.80 -2.92
CA ILE A 159 -2.96 -6.11 -2.96
C ILE A 159 -1.65 -5.95 -3.72
N THR A 160 -0.50 -6.18 -3.07
CA THR A 160 0.82 -5.98 -3.68
C THR A 160 1.56 -7.29 -3.93
N SER A 161 2.45 -7.28 -4.94
CA SER A 161 3.37 -8.37 -5.27
C SER A 161 4.69 -8.23 -4.50
N PHE A 162 5.51 -9.28 -4.52
CA PHE A 162 6.77 -9.35 -3.75
C PHE A 162 7.93 -8.56 -4.38
N ASN A 163 7.87 -8.25 -5.66
CA ASN A 163 9.00 -7.69 -6.42
C ASN A 163 9.18 -6.18 -6.24
N PHE A 164 8.13 -5.46 -5.86
CA PHE A 164 8.16 -4.06 -5.42
C PHE A 164 7.32 -3.95 -4.14
N PRO A 165 7.85 -4.47 -3.02
CA PRO A 165 7.06 -4.66 -1.81
C PRO A 165 6.64 -3.36 -1.13
N VAL A 166 7.25 -2.20 -1.43
CA VAL A 166 6.94 -0.92 -0.78
C VAL A 166 6.47 0.17 -1.74
N ALA A 167 7.01 0.25 -2.96
CA ALA A 167 6.62 1.31 -3.91
C ALA A 167 5.18 1.17 -4.42
N VAL A 168 4.75 -0.05 -4.75
CA VAL A 168 3.37 -0.29 -5.24
C VAL A 168 2.33 0.14 -4.21
N TRP A 169 2.59 -0.14 -2.94
CA TRP A 169 1.74 0.33 -1.85
C TRP A 169 1.76 1.87 -1.76
N ALA A 170 2.93 2.49 -1.85
CA ALA A 170 3.04 3.95 -1.74
C ALA A 170 2.36 4.69 -2.90
N TRP A 171 2.47 4.20 -4.14
CA TRP A 171 1.76 4.73 -5.30
C TRP A 171 0.25 4.81 -5.06
N ASN A 172 -0.32 3.70 -4.59
CA ASN A 172 -1.74 3.60 -4.33
C ASN A 172 -2.14 4.41 -3.09
N SER A 173 -1.41 4.25 -1.98
CA SER A 173 -1.79 4.83 -0.69
C SER A 173 -1.62 6.33 -0.63
N ALA A 174 -0.58 6.91 -1.25
CA ALA A 174 -0.40 8.35 -1.30
C ALA A 174 -1.56 9.03 -2.06
N VAL A 175 -1.92 8.47 -3.22
CA VAL A 175 -3.02 9.00 -4.04
C VAL A 175 -4.37 8.78 -3.36
N ALA A 176 -4.67 7.56 -2.89
CA ALA A 176 -5.93 7.24 -2.20
C ALA A 176 -6.14 8.16 -0.98
N THR A 177 -5.12 8.30 -0.14
CA THR A 177 -5.19 9.13 1.07
C THR A 177 -5.46 10.60 0.72
N VAL A 178 -4.77 11.15 -0.29
CA VAL A 178 -4.99 12.53 -0.76
C VAL A 178 -6.37 12.70 -1.39
N CYS A 179 -6.88 11.68 -2.08
CA CYS A 179 -8.24 11.63 -2.62
C CYS A 179 -9.32 11.51 -1.54
N GLY A 180 -8.96 11.11 -0.31
CA GLY A 180 -9.86 11.03 0.85
C GLY A 180 -10.26 9.61 1.24
N ASP A 181 -9.53 8.61 0.74
CA ASP A 181 -9.84 7.20 0.89
C ASP A 181 -8.84 6.52 1.84
N PRO A 182 -9.31 5.88 2.93
CA PRO A 182 -8.49 4.98 3.74
C PRO A 182 -8.00 3.78 2.95
N THR A 183 -6.97 3.10 3.43
CA THR A 183 -6.40 1.94 2.74
C THR A 183 -6.38 0.70 3.61
N LEU A 184 -6.62 -0.45 2.96
CA LEU A 184 -6.38 -1.78 3.52
C LEU A 184 -5.32 -2.48 2.68
N TRP A 185 -4.16 -2.71 3.26
CA TRP A 185 -3.04 -3.36 2.59
C TRP A 185 -2.99 -4.85 2.89
N LYS A 186 -3.01 -5.66 1.84
CA LYS A 186 -2.60 -7.07 1.84
C LYS A 186 -1.28 -7.20 1.06
N PRO A 187 -0.12 -7.31 1.72
CA PRO A 187 1.16 -7.50 1.03
C PRO A 187 1.30 -8.94 0.50
N SER A 188 2.37 -9.18 -0.25
CA SER A 188 2.79 -10.54 -0.55
C SER A 188 3.23 -11.27 0.73
N PRO A 189 2.87 -12.56 0.91
CA PRO A 189 3.38 -13.35 2.03
C PRO A 189 4.90 -13.59 1.96
N ARG A 190 5.55 -13.28 0.82
CA ARG A 190 7.01 -13.37 0.67
C ARG A 190 7.75 -12.16 1.25
N THR A 191 7.05 -11.04 1.44
CA THR A 191 7.67 -9.78 1.88
C THR A 191 6.86 -9.09 3.00
N PRO A 192 6.52 -9.77 4.11
CA PRO A 192 5.73 -9.16 5.18
C PRO A 192 6.52 -8.19 6.07
N LEU A 193 7.83 -8.32 6.23
CA LEU A 193 8.65 -7.46 7.09
C LEU A 193 8.72 -6.03 6.54
N THR A 194 8.92 -5.87 5.23
CA THR A 194 8.87 -4.57 4.58
C THR A 194 7.52 -3.88 4.79
N ALA A 195 6.41 -4.64 4.72
CA ALA A 195 5.09 -4.10 5.00
C ALA A 195 4.90 -3.67 6.45
N ILE A 196 5.36 -4.49 7.41
CA ILE A 196 5.33 -4.17 8.83
C ILE A 196 6.19 -2.92 9.13
N ALA A 197 7.39 -2.83 8.55
CA ALA A 197 8.28 -1.69 8.73
C ALA A 197 7.65 -0.39 8.22
N VAL A 198 7.02 -0.42 7.04
CA VAL A 198 6.30 0.73 6.49
C VAL A 198 5.15 1.15 7.42
N MET A 199 4.35 0.20 7.92
CA MET A 199 3.26 0.53 8.85
C MET A 199 3.76 1.09 10.18
N ARG A 200 4.89 0.60 10.71
CA ARG A 200 5.53 1.16 11.91
C ARG A 200 6.02 2.60 11.69
N ILE A 201 6.52 2.92 10.49
CA ILE A 201 6.89 4.29 10.10
C ILE A 201 5.64 5.19 10.01
N CYS A 202 4.52 4.65 9.51
CA CYS A 202 3.27 5.41 9.37
C CYS A 202 2.56 5.65 10.72
N GLU A 203 2.59 4.68 11.62
CA GLU A 203 1.78 4.66 12.85
C GLU A 203 1.86 5.95 13.70
N PRO A 204 3.05 6.52 14.02
CA PRO A 204 3.13 7.74 14.80
C PRO A 204 2.41 8.92 14.14
N ILE A 205 2.53 9.04 12.81
CA ILE A 205 1.87 10.09 12.03
C ILE A 205 0.35 9.88 12.10
N LEU A 206 -0.13 8.66 11.88
CA LEU A 206 -1.57 8.36 11.93
C LEU A 206 -2.18 8.66 13.30
N ARG A 207 -1.44 8.39 14.39
CA ARG A 207 -1.85 8.71 15.76
C ARG A 207 -1.94 10.21 16.01
N GLU A 208 -1.00 11.00 15.49
CA GLU A 208 -1.03 12.46 15.62
C GLU A 208 -2.18 13.12 14.87
N PHE A 209 -2.67 12.48 13.80
CA PHE A 209 -3.89 12.89 13.09
C PHE A 209 -5.18 12.30 13.69
N GLU A 210 -5.07 11.56 14.81
CA GLU A 210 -6.18 10.88 15.48
C GLU A 210 -6.94 9.87 14.57
N LEU A 211 -6.26 9.37 13.54
CA LEU A 211 -6.82 8.48 12.52
C LEU A 211 -5.97 7.21 12.36
N PRO A 212 -5.76 6.42 13.43
CA PRO A 212 -4.89 5.26 13.39
C PRO A 212 -5.34 4.20 12.36
N GLY A 213 -6.65 4.11 12.08
CA GLY A 213 -7.24 3.19 11.10
C GLY A 213 -7.29 3.72 9.65
N LEU A 214 -6.67 4.87 9.35
CA LEU A 214 -6.65 5.42 7.99
C LEU A 214 -5.86 4.53 7.01
N MET A 215 -4.82 3.86 7.51
CA MET A 215 -4.06 2.86 6.77
C MET A 215 -4.02 1.60 7.63
N THR A 216 -4.50 0.49 7.10
CA THR A 216 -4.57 -0.80 7.81
C THR A 216 -3.78 -1.86 7.05
N LEU A 217 -3.30 -2.87 7.75
CA LEU A 217 -2.52 -3.98 7.22
C LEU A 217 -3.14 -5.29 7.69
N CYS A 218 -3.38 -6.21 6.77
CA CYS A 218 -3.78 -7.56 7.11
C CYS A 218 -3.18 -8.57 6.13
N LEU A 219 -2.30 -9.42 6.65
CA LEU A 219 -1.85 -10.62 5.94
C LEU A 219 -2.35 -11.85 6.68
N ALA A 220 -3.08 -12.68 5.95
CA ALA A 220 -3.57 -13.98 6.40
C ALA A 220 -3.05 -15.08 5.46
N GLU A 221 -3.12 -16.34 5.90
CA GLU A 221 -2.59 -17.50 5.19
C GLU A 221 -3.33 -17.76 3.86
N GLY A 222 -2.59 -18.22 2.85
CA GLY A 222 -3.16 -18.70 1.60
C GLY A 222 -3.69 -17.60 0.65
N ILE A 223 -4.56 -18.03 -0.27
CA ILE A 223 -5.12 -17.17 -1.34
C ILE A 223 -6.43 -16.47 -0.93
N GLU A 224 -7.12 -17.02 0.07
CA GLU A 224 -8.42 -16.58 0.55
C GLU A 224 -8.51 -15.08 0.87
N PRO A 225 -7.49 -14.43 1.48
CA PRO A 225 -7.61 -13.02 1.84
C PRO A 225 -7.79 -12.08 0.64
N GLY A 226 -7.21 -12.42 -0.52
CA GLY A 226 -7.47 -11.67 -1.75
C GLY A 226 -8.91 -11.84 -2.24
N GLY A 227 -9.49 -13.02 -1.99
CA GLY A 227 -10.91 -13.30 -2.26
C GLY A 227 -11.85 -12.56 -1.33
N TRP A 228 -11.54 -12.47 -0.04
CA TRP A 228 -12.31 -11.67 0.92
C TRP A 228 -12.39 -10.22 0.48
N MET A 229 -11.26 -9.61 0.13
CA MET A 229 -11.20 -8.25 -0.42
C MET A 229 -11.99 -8.10 -1.72
N ALA A 230 -11.90 -9.08 -2.62
CA ALA A 230 -12.59 -9.04 -3.90
C ALA A 230 -14.11 -9.07 -3.76
N ASP A 231 -14.64 -9.78 -2.77
CA ASP A 231 -16.08 -9.95 -2.54
C ASP A 231 -16.69 -8.88 -1.60
N ASP A 232 -15.87 -8.10 -0.91
CA ASP A 232 -16.34 -7.16 0.11
C ASP A 232 -16.82 -5.83 -0.49
N SER A 233 -18.13 -5.57 -0.41
CA SER A 233 -18.77 -4.34 -0.88
C SER A 233 -18.35 -3.09 -0.10
N ARG A 234 -17.75 -3.23 1.09
CA ARG A 234 -17.19 -2.11 1.88
C ARG A 234 -15.93 -1.53 1.22
N LEU A 235 -15.29 -2.27 0.30
CA LEU A 235 -14.12 -1.85 -0.47
C LEU A 235 -14.56 -1.49 -1.91
N PRO A 236 -14.96 -0.24 -2.21
CA PRO A 236 -15.43 0.16 -3.54
C PRO A 236 -14.36 0.04 -4.64
N LEU A 237 -13.08 0.07 -4.29
CA LEU A 237 -11.94 -0.11 -5.20
C LEU A 237 -10.97 -1.16 -4.66
N ILE A 238 -10.62 -2.13 -5.51
CA ILE A 238 -9.50 -3.05 -5.29
C ILE A 238 -8.40 -2.75 -6.30
N SER A 239 -7.27 -2.25 -5.81
CA SER A 239 -6.02 -2.17 -6.56
C SER A 239 -5.24 -3.46 -6.35
N ALA A 240 -4.98 -4.19 -7.43
CA ALA A 240 -4.30 -5.49 -7.37
C ALA A 240 -3.13 -5.53 -8.35
N THR A 241 -1.94 -5.75 -7.79
CA THR A 241 -0.70 -5.94 -8.55
C THR A 241 -0.24 -7.38 -8.44
N GLY A 242 0.01 -8.03 -9.59
CA GLY A 242 0.56 -9.39 -9.62
C GLY A 242 0.36 -10.11 -10.95
N SER A 243 0.24 -11.44 -10.92
CA SER A 243 0.16 -12.23 -12.17
C SER A 243 -1.17 -12.02 -12.92
N CYS A 244 -1.15 -12.15 -14.25
CA CYS A 244 -2.37 -12.17 -15.07
C CYS A 244 -3.36 -13.26 -14.64
N ARG A 245 -2.87 -14.40 -14.14
CA ARG A 245 -3.72 -15.48 -13.60
C ARG A 245 -4.50 -15.02 -12.37
N MET A 246 -3.83 -14.34 -11.43
CA MET A 246 -4.46 -13.78 -10.23
C MET A 246 -5.47 -12.69 -10.62
N GLY A 247 -5.09 -11.76 -11.50
CA GLY A 247 -6.00 -10.71 -11.98
C GLY A 247 -7.27 -11.24 -12.63
N LYS A 248 -7.16 -12.27 -13.49
CA LYS A 248 -8.30 -12.94 -14.13
C LYS A 248 -9.23 -13.64 -13.14
N ALA A 249 -8.72 -14.11 -12.01
CA ALA A 249 -9.53 -14.72 -10.95
C ALA A 249 -10.20 -13.67 -10.06
N LEU A 250 -9.52 -12.54 -9.80
CA LEU A 250 -9.99 -11.49 -8.90
C LEU A 250 -11.02 -10.55 -9.55
N ALA A 251 -10.79 -10.13 -10.80
CA ALA A 251 -11.61 -9.12 -11.46
C ALA A 251 -13.10 -9.49 -11.58
N PRO A 252 -13.49 -10.73 -11.96
CA PRO A 252 -14.91 -11.11 -12.04
C PRO A 252 -15.64 -11.03 -10.70
N ARG A 253 -14.94 -11.32 -9.58
CA ARG A 253 -15.50 -11.24 -8.23
C ARG A 253 -15.83 -9.78 -7.86
N VAL A 254 -14.88 -8.87 -8.08
CA VAL A 254 -15.09 -7.43 -7.87
C VAL A 254 -16.22 -6.90 -8.76
N ALA A 255 -16.25 -7.31 -10.03
CA ALA A 255 -17.28 -6.89 -10.98
C ALA A 255 -18.69 -7.42 -10.60
N SER A 256 -18.78 -8.62 -10.01
CA SER A 256 -20.06 -9.23 -9.62
C SER A 256 -20.84 -8.41 -8.59
N ARG A 257 -20.12 -7.62 -7.78
CA ARG A 257 -20.68 -6.67 -6.80
C ARG A 257 -20.65 -5.21 -7.27
N LEU A 258 -20.43 -4.97 -8.56
CA LEU A 258 -20.30 -3.64 -9.17
C LEU A 258 -19.19 -2.77 -8.54
N GLY A 259 -18.15 -3.40 -7.99
CA GLY A 259 -16.95 -2.72 -7.51
C GLY A 259 -16.03 -2.29 -8.65
N ARG A 260 -15.03 -1.48 -8.31
CA ARG A 260 -13.98 -1.04 -9.25
C ARG A 260 -12.70 -1.84 -9.03
N SER A 261 -12.01 -2.17 -10.11
CA SER A 261 -10.70 -2.81 -10.06
C SER A 261 -9.65 -1.97 -10.78
N LEU A 262 -8.49 -1.78 -10.16
CA LEU A 262 -7.27 -1.28 -10.79
C LEU A 262 -6.30 -2.46 -10.87
N LEU A 263 -5.97 -2.93 -12.08
CA LEU A 263 -5.25 -4.18 -12.29
C LEU A 263 -3.89 -3.92 -12.94
N GLU A 264 -2.83 -4.06 -12.15
CA GLU A 264 -1.44 -3.96 -12.60
C GLU A 264 -0.86 -5.38 -12.75
N LEU A 265 -0.95 -5.93 -13.97
CA LEU A 265 -0.71 -7.36 -14.21
C LEU A 265 0.64 -7.64 -14.88
N GLY A 266 0.83 -8.85 -15.42
CA GLY A 266 2.08 -9.26 -16.03
C GLY A 266 2.38 -8.53 -17.35
N GLY A 267 3.65 -8.19 -17.56
CA GLY A 267 4.18 -7.67 -18.81
C GLY A 267 5.01 -8.71 -19.56
N ASN A 268 5.03 -8.60 -20.90
CA ASN A 268 5.98 -9.28 -21.78
C ASN A 268 6.65 -8.21 -22.65
N ASN A 269 7.49 -7.41 -22.01
CA ASN A 269 8.03 -6.18 -22.59
C ASN A 269 9.10 -6.52 -23.63
N ALA A 270 9.06 -5.85 -24.79
CA ALA A 270 10.02 -6.04 -25.87
C ALA A 270 10.74 -4.73 -26.22
N ALA A 271 12.01 -4.83 -26.60
CA ALA A 271 12.77 -3.76 -27.24
C ALA A 271 13.05 -4.15 -28.69
N ILE A 272 12.85 -3.22 -29.63
CA ILE A 272 13.14 -3.44 -31.06
C ILE A 272 14.31 -2.53 -31.41
N VAL A 273 15.44 -3.15 -31.78
CA VAL A 273 16.64 -2.46 -32.25
C VAL A 273 16.66 -2.55 -33.77
N THR A 274 16.57 -1.42 -34.43
CA THR A 274 16.62 -1.31 -35.90
C THR A 274 18.03 -0.98 -36.37
N GLU A 275 18.29 -1.11 -37.67
CA GLU A 275 19.63 -0.83 -38.24
C GLU A 275 20.12 0.60 -37.98
N SER A 276 19.22 1.58 -37.87
CA SER A 276 19.54 2.97 -37.56
C SER A 276 19.64 3.29 -36.06
N ALA A 277 19.61 2.27 -35.19
CA ALA A 277 19.68 2.49 -33.75
C ALA A 277 21.07 3.00 -33.37
N ASP A 278 21.10 3.92 -32.41
CA ASP A 278 22.33 4.27 -31.71
C ASP A 278 22.73 3.08 -30.83
N MET A 279 23.96 2.61 -30.99
CA MET A 279 24.47 1.39 -30.36
C MET A 279 25.37 1.69 -29.16
N GLU A 280 25.68 2.97 -28.91
CA GLU A 280 26.37 3.46 -27.71
C GLU A 280 25.37 3.82 -26.59
#